data_AF-A0A8T3WR50-F1
#
_entry.id   AF-A0A8T3WR50-F1
#
_cell.length_a   1.000
_cell.length_b   1.000
_cell.length_c   1.000
_cell.angle_alpha   90.00
_cell.angle_beta   90.00
_cell.angle_gamma   90.00
#
_symmetry.space_group_name_H-M   'P 1'
#
loop_
_entity.id
_entity.type
_entity.pdbx_description
1 polymer ?
#
loop_
_entity_poly.entity_id
_entity_poly.type
_entity_poly.pdbx_seq_one_letter_code
_entity_poly.pdbx_strand_id
1 'polypeptide(L)'
;MNKKRLALFSIAVVISLFLTSFASAQNIVDDVKKFWQGFIEVLNVILGPILGTSVVSGQAQGDIFFAKLFIFLIILAVVWAVLDAIPPFNEYVWIIAVLSIGVSLLSTRFLATPGWVETILLPYNAFAVTLTAFLPLLLYFYFVEKTIGPRPTLRKTAWIFAAVVFIGLFVSRYEEIGTIAGAGKFNPVWIYIVTSGICFVFFIFDGTIRRAFVKSEMEAIGAADRTALSAELRRKINQANTDLANGVITATQHRRMLKEFNRRLRRVESF
;
A
#
# COMPACT_ATOMS: atom_id res chain seq x y z
N MET A 1 -34.71 -25.00 22.10
CA MET A 1 -33.89 -23.77 22.09
C MET A 1 -34.28 -22.91 20.89
N ASN A 2 -34.61 -21.63 21.07
CA ASN A 2 -35.08 -20.78 19.97
C ASN A 2 -34.01 -20.67 18.86
N LYS A 3 -34.40 -20.89 17.59
CA LYS A 3 -33.48 -20.82 16.43
C LYS A 3 -32.67 -19.52 16.39
N LYS A 4 -33.26 -18.41 16.86
CA LYS A 4 -32.58 -17.11 17.00
C LYS A 4 -31.45 -17.11 18.05
N ARG A 5 -31.63 -17.82 19.17
CA ARG A 5 -30.60 -17.94 20.23
C ARG A 5 -29.46 -18.86 19.78
N LEU A 6 -29.78 -19.94 19.04
CA LEU A 6 -28.78 -20.82 18.45
C LEU A 6 -27.90 -20.05 17.43
N ALA A 7 -28.52 -19.23 16.56
CA ALA A 7 -27.79 -18.42 15.57
C ALA A 7 -26.91 -17.33 16.22
N LEU A 8 -27.39 -16.66 17.26
CA LEU A 8 -26.61 -15.70 18.03
C LEU A 8 -25.39 -16.35 18.71
N PHE A 9 -25.59 -17.55 19.27
CA PHE A 9 -24.50 -18.30 19.89
C PHE A 9 -23.45 -18.74 18.88
N SER A 10 -23.84 -19.26 17.72
CA SER A 10 -22.87 -19.64 16.68
C SER A 10 -22.12 -18.44 16.09
N ILE A 11 -22.77 -17.28 15.92
CA ILE A 11 -22.09 -16.04 15.53
C ILE A 11 -21.07 -15.60 16.60
N ALA A 12 -21.43 -15.66 17.88
CA ALA A 12 -20.52 -15.30 18.97
C ALA A 12 -19.30 -16.24 19.05
N VAL A 13 -19.49 -17.55 18.83
CA VAL A 13 -18.40 -18.52 18.78
C VAL A 13 -17.47 -18.26 17.59
N VAL A 14 -18.03 -17.97 16.41
CA VAL A 14 -17.22 -17.63 15.23
C VAL A 14 -16.42 -16.35 15.47
N ILE A 15 -17.04 -15.30 16.02
CA ILE A 15 -16.34 -14.04 16.36
C ILE A 15 -15.23 -14.29 17.40
N SER A 16 -15.48 -15.12 18.42
CA SER A 16 -14.48 -15.49 19.42
C SER A 16 -13.29 -16.22 18.81
N LEU A 17 -13.51 -17.09 17.82
CA LEU A 17 -12.43 -17.81 17.14
C LEU A 17 -11.58 -16.84 16.30
N PHE A 18 -12.19 -15.86 15.63
CA PHE A 18 -11.44 -14.82 14.91
C PHE A 18 -10.62 -13.93 15.85
N LEU A 19 -11.11 -13.64 17.06
CA LEU A 19 -10.37 -12.86 18.06
C LEU A 19 -9.13 -13.59 18.58
N THR A 20 -9.11 -14.92 18.64
CA THR A 20 -7.91 -15.67 19.07
C THR A 20 -6.74 -15.59 18.09
N SER A 21 -7.00 -15.43 16.78
CA SER A 21 -5.93 -15.22 15.79
C SER A 21 -5.24 -13.86 15.94
N PHE A 22 -5.91 -12.87 16.54
CA PHE A 22 -5.26 -11.61 16.90
C PHE A 22 -4.34 -11.74 18.12
N ALA A 23 -4.62 -12.70 19.03
CA ALA A 23 -3.75 -12.96 20.17
C ALA A 23 -2.41 -13.62 19.76
N SER A 24 -2.38 -14.43 18.70
CA SER A 24 -1.12 -15.02 18.21
C SER A 24 -0.24 -14.04 17.44
N ALA A 25 -0.78 -12.91 16.97
CA ALA A 25 0.01 -11.85 16.34
C ALA A 25 0.94 -11.14 17.34
N GLN A 26 0.63 -11.20 18.65
CA GLN A 26 1.47 -10.62 19.70
C GLN A 26 2.86 -11.29 19.77
N ASN A 27 2.92 -12.62 19.61
CA ASN A 27 4.19 -13.37 19.60
C ASN A 27 5.05 -13.03 18.38
N ILE A 28 4.44 -12.80 17.21
CA ILE A 28 5.17 -12.39 16.00
C ILE A 28 5.80 -11.01 16.20
N VAL A 29 5.10 -10.08 16.86
CA VAL A 29 5.66 -8.75 17.16
C VAL A 29 6.86 -8.86 18.08
N ASP A 30 6.81 -9.70 19.11
CA ASP A 30 7.92 -9.90 20.04
C ASP A 30 9.13 -10.57 19.38
N ASP A 31 8.92 -11.55 18.51
CA ASP A 31 10.01 -12.22 17.78
C ASP A 31 10.66 -11.29 16.74
N VAL A 32 9.84 -10.51 16.02
CA VAL A 32 10.33 -9.47 15.10
C VAL A 32 11.11 -8.42 15.88
N LYS A 33 10.63 -8.00 17.06
CA LYS A 33 11.33 -7.05 17.93
C LYS A 33 12.68 -7.58 18.39
N LYS A 34 12.78 -8.84 18.81
CA LYS A 34 14.04 -9.48 19.21
C LYS A 34 15.03 -9.58 18.05
N PHE A 35 14.55 -10.00 16.87
CA PHE A 35 15.38 -10.03 15.65
C PHE A 35 15.92 -8.64 15.31
N TRP A 36 15.06 -7.61 15.34
CA TRP A 36 15.46 -6.23 15.10
C TRP A 36 16.45 -5.72 16.15
N GLN A 37 16.27 -6.04 17.43
CA GLN A 37 17.20 -5.66 18.49
C GLN A 37 18.59 -6.28 18.26
N GLY A 38 18.67 -7.56 17.92
CA GLY A 38 19.94 -8.22 17.60
C GLY A 38 20.62 -7.64 16.37
N PHE A 39 19.86 -7.30 15.33
CA PHE A 39 20.39 -6.64 14.13
C PHE A 39 20.93 -5.23 14.45
N ILE A 40 20.21 -4.44 15.25
CA ILE A 40 20.64 -3.12 15.71
C ILE A 40 21.91 -3.22 16.55
N GLU A 41 22.05 -4.24 17.38
CA GLU A 41 23.25 -4.46 18.19
C GLU A 41 24.48 -4.71 17.30
N VAL A 42 24.38 -5.58 16.30
CA VAL A 42 25.45 -5.83 15.33
C VAL A 42 25.83 -4.55 14.57
N LEU A 43 24.83 -3.80 14.11
CA LEU A 43 25.07 -2.53 13.42
C LEU A 43 25.68 -1.48 14.35
N ASN A 44 25.28 -1.42 15.61
CA ASN A 44 25.88 -0.52 16.60
C ASN A 44 27.34 -0.85 16.87
N VAL A 45 27.74 -2.11 16.84
CA VAL A 45 29.16 -2.50 16.99
C VAL A 45 30.00 -2.00 15.81
N ILE A 46 29.48 -2.11 14.58
CA ILE A 46 30.21 -1.73 13.36
C ILE A 46 30.19 -0.22 13.13
N LEU A 47 29.01 0.40 13.25
CA LEU A 47 28.75 1.79 12.88
C LEU A 47 28.75 2.75 14.07
N GLY A 48 28.65 2.26 15.31
CA GLY A 48 28.63 3.08 16.52
C GLY A 48 29.84 4.02 16.66
N PRO A 49 31.08 3.55 16.44
CA PRO A 49 32.26 4.41 16.46
C PRO A 49 32.25 5.50 15.38
N ILE A 50 31.57 5.23 14.26
CA ILE A 50 31.50 6.12 13.09
C ILE A 50 30.40 7.18 13.27
N LEU A 51 29.22 6.76 13.69
CA LEU A 51 28.01 7.60 13.85
C LEU A 51 27.93 8.32 15.20
N GLY A 52 28.81 7.95 16.14
CA GLY A 52 28.87 8.48 17.49
C GLY A 52 27.79 7.91 18.39
N THR A 53 28.20 7.40 19.55
CA THR A 53 27.31 6.91 20.62
C THR A 53 26.76 8.10 21.41
N SER A 54 25.77 8.79 20.85
CA SER A 54 24.99 9.77 21.59
C SER A 54 24.12 9.04 22.61
N VAL A 55 24.62 8.85 23.83
CA VAL A 55 23.78 8.39 24.94
C VAL A 55 22.93 9.59 25.37
N VAL A 56 21.79 9.78 24.71
CA VAL A 56 20.78 10.73 25.18
C VAL A 56 20.01 10.03 26.30
N SER A 57 20.07 10.59 27.50
CA SER A 57 19.40 10.04 28.68
C SER A 57 17.89 9.92 28.44
N GLY A 58 17.36 8.70 28.44
CA GLY A 58 15.92 8.43 28.46
C GLY A 58 15.27 8.02 27.14
N GLN A 59 15.99 8.05 26.00
CA GLN A 59 15.50 7.50 24.73
C GLN A 59 16.11 6.13 24.45
N ALA A 60 15.32 5.23 23.82
CA ALA A 60 15.83 3.94 23.38
C ALA A 60 16.95 4.15 22.37
N GLN A 61 18.15 3.65 22.66
CA GLN A 61 19.35 3.83 21.84
C GLN A 61 19.16 3.39 20.38
N GLY A 62 18.24 2.44 20.13
CA GLY A 62 17.88 1.97 18.79
C GLY A 62 17.19 3.02 17.92
N ASP A 63 16.33 3.87 18.49
CA ASP A 63 15.53 4.82 17.71
C ASP A 63 16.40 5.93 17.12
N ILE A 64 17.33 6.45 17.93
CA ILE A 64 18.30 7.47 17.51
C ILE A 64 19.26 6.89 16.46
N PHE A 65 19.71 5.66 16.65
CA PHE A 65 20.60 4.99 15.69
C PHE A 65 19.92 4.81 14.34
N PHE A 66 18.67 4.34 14.35
CA PHE A 66 17.89 4.15 13.13
C PHE A 66 17.66 5.47 12.40
N ALA A 67 17.35 6.54 13.12
CA ALA A 67 17.19 7.87 12.56
C ALA A 67 18.48 8.40 11.92
N LYS A 68 19.63 8.23 12.60
CA LYS A 68 20.94 8.59 12.06
C LYS A 68 21.27 7.79 10.79
N LEU A 69 20.95 6.49 10.78
CA LEU A 69 21.13 5.64 9.62
C LEU A 69 20.25 6.10 8.45
N PHE A 70 19.01 6.51 8.72
CA PHE A 70 18.11 7.01 7.69
C PHE A 70 18.60 8.34 7.10
N ILE A 71 19.03 9.28 7.95
CA ILE A 71 19.67 10.53 7.52
C ILE A 71 20.92 10.24 6.70
N PHE A 72 21.74 9.27 7.10
CA PHE A 72 22.91 8.83 6.34
C PHE A 72 22.54 8.37 4.94
N LEU A 73 21.55 7.49 4.81
CA LEU A 73 21.09 6.99 3.52
C LEU A 73 20.49 8.09 2.63
N ILE A 74 19.75 9.03 3.20
CA ILE A 74 19.19 10.18 2.46
C ILE A 74 20.32 11.06 1.92
N ILE A 75 21.26 11.47 2.77
CA ILE A 75 22.37 12.32 2.35
C ILE A 75 23.23 11.58 1.33
N LEU A 76 23.46 10.28 1.51
CA LEU A 76 24.20 9.46 0.57
C LEU A 76 23.53 9.45 -0.80
N ALA A 77 22.22 9.20 -0.86
CA ALA A 77 21.46 9.18 -2.10
C ALA A 77 21.46 10.55 -2.80
N VAL A 78 21.27 11.64 -2.05
CA VAL A 78 21.26 13.01 -2.62
C VAL A 78 22.65 13.40 -3.12
N VAL A 79 23.70 13.21 -2.33
CA VAL A 79 25.08 13.55 -2.73
C VAL A 79 25.51 12.70 -3.91
N TRP A 80 25.17 11.41 -3.92
CA TRP A 80 25.42 10.53 -5.07
C TRP A 80 24.75 11.07 -6.34
N ALA A 81 23.44 11.35 -6.29
CA ALA A 81 22.68 11.84 -7.44
C ALA A 81 23.23 13.18 -7.96
N VAL A 82 23.66 14.08 -7.07
CA VAL A 82 24.26 15.37 -7.44
C VAL A 82 25.64 15.18 -8.09
N LEU A 83 26.50 14.31 -7.53
CA LEU A 83 27.82 14.05 -8.10
C LEU A 83 27.73 13.33 -9.46
N ASP A 84 26.78 12.41 -9.63
CA ASP A 84 26.55 11.69 -10.89
C ASP A 84 26.08 12.61 -12.03
N ALA A 85 25.36 13.68 -11.69
CA ALA A 85 24.89 14.68 -12.64
C ALA A 85 26.01 15.65 -13.12
N ILE A 86 27.19 15.66 -12.47
CA ILE A 86 28.30 16.56 -12.81
C ILE A 86 29.26 15.82 -13.76
N PRO A 87 29.43 16.26 -15.04
CA PRO A 87 30.14 15.50 -16.06
C PRO A 87 31.57 15.05 -15.68
N PRO A 88 32.40 15.88 -15.02
CA PRO A 88 33.72 15.46 -14.56
C PRO A 88 33.77 14.23 -13.61
N PHE A 89 32.69 13.96 -12.88
CA PHE A 89 32.66 12.86 -11.90
C PHE A 89 32.04 11.58 -12.46
N ASN A 90 31.26 11.67 -13.54
CA ASN A 90 30.55 10.53 -14.14
C ASN A 90 31.50 9.43 -14.63
N GLU A 91 32.70 9.79 -15.10
CA GLU A 91 33.71 8.83 -15.57
C GLU A 91 34.32 7.97 -14.44
N TYR A 92 34.21 8.40 -13.18
CA TYR A 92 34.89 7.78 -12.05
C TYR A 92 33.93 7.45 -10.89
N VAL A 93 33.13 6.40 -11.08
CA VAL A 93 32.14 5.92 -10.08
C VAL A 93 32.74 5.70 -8.69
N TRP A 94 34.00 5.25 -8.61
CA TRP A 94 34.67 5.06 -7.31
C TRP A 94 34.89 6.38 -6.56
N ILE A 95 35.15 7.48 -7.25
CA ILE A 95 35.29 8.83 -6.65
C ILE A 95 33.92 9.28 -6.12
N ILE A 96 32.86 9.08 -6.90
CA ILE A 96 31.47 9.38 -6.48
C ILE A 96 31.15 8.61 -5.19
N ALA A 97 31.47 7.32 -5.13
CA ALA A 97 31.22 6.49 -3.96
C ALA A 97 31.99 6.98 -2.72
N VAL A 98 33.29 7.25 -2.85
CA VAL A 98 34.12 7.71 -1.73
C VAL A 98 33.66 9.08 -1.23
N LEU A 99 33.39 10.02 -2.13
CA LEU A 99 32.92 11.36 -1.77
C LEU A 99 31.54 11.34 -1.13
N SER A 100 30.58 10.59 -1.71
CA SER A 100 29.23 10.49 -1.16
C SER A 100 29.22 9.83 0.22
N ILE A 101 29.97 8.75 0.43
CA ILE A 101 30.12 8.11 1.74
C ILE A 101 30.78 9.07 2.73
N GLY A 102 31.89 9.72 2.35
CA GLY A 102 32.62 10.64 3.20
C GLY A 102 31.77 11.83 3.66
N VAL A 103 31.07 12.47 2.73
CA VAL A 103 30.16 13.60 3.03
C VAL A 103 29.00 13.14 3.91
N SER A 104 28.41 11.98 3.64
CA SER A 104 27.28 11.46 4.43
C SER A 104 27.69 11.10 5.86
N LEU A 105 28.87 10.51 6.02
CA LEU A 105 29.43 10.14 7.32
C LEU A 105 29.77 11.38 8.15
N LEU A 106 30.41 12.40 7.55
CA LEU A 106 30.66 13.68 8.21
C LEU A 106 29.35 14.39 8.56
N SER A 107 28.41 14.46 7.62
CA SER A 107 27.13 15.13 7.81
C SER A 107 26.33 14.47 8.93
N THR A 108 26.25 13.15 8.98
CA THR A 108 25.51 12.45 10.04
C THR A 108 26.19 12.57 11.40
N ARG A 109 27.53 12.62 11.45
CA ARG A 109 28.27 12.87 12.69
C ARG A 109 28.00 14.26 13.28
N PHE A 110 27.92 15.29 12.44
CA PHE A 110 27.81 16.68 12.90
C PHE A 110 26.37 17.23 12.93
N LEU A 111 25.49 16.82 12.00
CA LEU A 111 24.11 17.28 11.93
C LEU A 111 23.18 16.54 12.87
N ALA A 112 23.52 15.33 13.31
CA ALA A 112 22.68 14.53 14.20
C ALA A 112 22.77 14.98 15.67
N THR A 113 22.68 16.28 15.91
CA THR A 113 22.39 16.79 17.25
C THR A 113 20.96 16.36 17.63
N PRO A 114 20.71 15.96 18.89
CA PRO A 114 19.46 15.31 19.28
C PRO A 114 18.18 16.05 18.84
N GLY A 115 18.16 17.39 18.92
CA GLY A 115 17.00 18.18 18.52
C GLY A 115 16.67 18.13 17.03
N TRP A 116 17.68 18.06 16.15
CA TRP A 116 17.46 17.94 14.71
C TRP A 116 16.97 16.55 14.32
N VAL A 117 17.55 15.51 14.95
CA VAL A 117 17.13 14.13 14.73
C VAL A 117 15.67 13.94 15.13
N GLU A 118 15.28 14.45 16.30
CA GLU A 118 13.88 14.39 16.77
C GLU A 118 12.92 15.13 15.82
N THR A 119 13.31 16.31 15.34
CA THR A 119 12.50 17.08 14.38
C THR A 119 12.30 16.33 13.06
N ILE A 120 13.35 15.65 12.57
CA ILE A 120 13.29 14.84 11.35
C ILE A 120 12.45 13.56 11.58
N LEU A 121 12.51 12.97 12.78
CA LEU A 121 11.76 11.76 13.12
C LEU A 121 10.26 11.97 13.29
N LEU A 122 9.83 13.15 13.72
CA LEU A 122 8.42 13.45 13.96
C LEU A 122 7.52 13.11 12.75
N PRO A 123 7.81 13.57 11.52
CA PRO A 123 7.08 13.16 10.32
C PRO A 123 7.10 11.66 10.04
N TYR A 124 8.21 10.96 10.30
CA TYR A 124 8.32 9.52 10.05
C TYR A 124 7.45 8.71 11.00
N ASN A 125 7.41 9.09 12.28
CA ASN A 125 6.52 8.47 13.25
C ASN A 125 5.05 8.70 12.86
N ALA A 126 4.70 9.92 12.47
CA ALA A 126 3.36 10.22 11.97
C ALA A 126 3.01 9.40 10.70
N PHE A 127 3.95 9.28 9.76
CA PHE A 127 3.80 8.48 8.56
C PHE A 127 3.64 6.98 8.88
N ALA A 128 4.46 6.42 9.76
CA ALA A 128 4.39 5.03 10.17
C ALA A 128 3.08 4.71 10.88
N VAL A 129 2.63 5.58 11.79
CA VAL A 129 1.33 5.46 12.45
C VAL A 129 0.19 5.57 11.42
N THR A 130 0.30 6.49 10.46
CA THR A 130 -0.68 6.61 9.37
C THR A 130 -0.72 5.33 8.52
N LEU A 131 0.44 4.83 8.09
CA LEU A 131 0.54 3.63 7.26
C LEU A 131 -0.02 2.40 7.99
N THR A 132 0.33 2.22 9.26
CA THR A 132 -0.14 1.09 10.07
C THR A 132 -1.63 1.18 10.40
N ALA A 133 -2.22 2.39 10.45
CA ALA A 133 -3.67 2.57 10.59
C ALA A 133 -4.42 2.39 9.25
N PHE A 134 -3.86 2.89 8.14
CA PHE A 134 -4.49 2.84 6.81
C PHE A 134 -4.38 1.47 6.13
N LEU A 135 -3.27 0.74 6.33
CA LEU A 135 -3.07 -0.55 5.66
C LEU A 135 -4.15 -1.58 6.04
N PRO A 136 -4.51 -1.78 7.33
CA PRO A 136 -5.63 -2.64 7.71
C PRO A 136 -6.96 -2.16 7.11
N LEU A 137 -7.19 -0.85 7.02
CA LEU A 137 -8.38 -0.29 6.39
C LEU A 137 -8.45 -0.63 4.90
N LEU A 138 -7.34 -0.50 4.16
CA LEU A 138 -7.29 -0.82 2.73
C LEU A 138 -7.51 -2.32 2.48
N LEU A 139 -6.89 -3.18 3.30
CA LEU A 139 -7.11 -4.63 3.22
C LEU A 139 -8.57 -4.98 3.53
N TYR A 140 -9.13 -4.39 4.60
CA TYR A 140 -10.53 -4.58 4.96
C TYR A 140 -11.46 -4.11 3.83
N PHE A 141 -11.17 -2.96 3.24
CA PHE A 141 -11.92 -2.42 2.10
C PHE A 141 -11.92 -3.40 0.93
N TYR A 142 -10.76 -3.94 0.59
CA TYR A 142 -10.62 -4.95 -0.45
C TYR A 142 -11.48 -6.19 -0.17
N PHE A 143 -11.45 -6.72 1.07
CA PHE A 143 -12.28 -7.85 1.47
C PHE A 143 -13.77 -7.55 1.41
N VAL A 144 -14.21 -6.39 1.87
CA VAL A 144 -15.62 -5.98 1.81
C VAL A 144 -16.11 -5.92 0.37
N GLU A 145 -15.31 -5.35 -0.54
CA GLU A 145 -15.72 -5.21 -1.94
C GLU A 145 -15.66 -6.52 -2.74
N LYS A 146 -14.64 -7.35 -2.51
CA LYS A 146 -14.42 -8.58 -3.29
C LYS A 146 -15.16 -9.79 -2.72
N THR A 147 -15.30 -9.92 -1.40
CA THR A 147 -15.79 -11.16 -0.77
C THR A 147 -17.27 -11.12 -0.40
N ILE A 148 -17.79 -9.99 0.09
CA ILE A 148 -19.17 -9.92 0.62
C ILE A 148 -20.23 -9.92 -0.51
N GLY A 149 -19.82 -9.62 -1.75
CA GLY A 149 -20.68 -9.68 -2.92
C GLY A 149 -21.72 -8.55 -3.00
N PRO A 150 -22.80 -8.72 -3.78
CA PRO A 150 -23.73 -7.63 -4.11
C PRO A 150 -24.71 -7.28 -3.00
N ARG A 151 -24.60 -7.86 -1.80
CA ARG A 151 -25.56 -7.69 -0.70
C ARG A 151 -25.26 -6.39 0.06
N PRO A 152 -26.05 -5.31 -0.13
CA PRO A 152 -25.73 -4.00 0.44
C PRO A 152 -25.78 -4.01 1.97
N THR A 153 -26.68 -4.78 2.57
CA THR A 153 -26.83 -4.86 4.03
C THR A 153 -25.57 -5.40 4.70
N LEU A 154 -24.94 -6.45 4.15
CA LEU A 154 -23.73 -7.03 4.73
C LEU A 154 -22.53 -6.09 4.61
N ARG A 155 -22.38 -5.40 3.48
CA ARG A 155 -21.32 -4.39 3.28
C ARG A 155 -21.49 -3.21 4.25
N LYS A 156 -22.71 -2.71 4.41
CA LYS A 156 -23.04 -1.67 5.40
C LYS A 156 -22.72 -2.10 6.83
N THR A 157 -23.11 -3.31 7.22
CA THR A 157 -22.77 -3.86 8.54
C THR A 157 -21.25 -3.99 8.73
N ALA A 158 -20.52 -4.39 7.68
CA ALA A 158 -19.07 -4.47 7.71
C ALA A 158 -18.41 -3.10 7.96
N TRP A 159 -18.85 -2.03 7.26
CA TRP A 159 -18.33 -0.68 7.51
C TRP A 159 -18.60 -0.17 8.93
N ILE A 160 -19.80 -0.43 9.47
CA ILE A 160 -20.12 -0.09 10.86
C ILE A 160 -19.20 -0.85 11.81
N PHE A 161 -19.01 -2.16 11.58
CA PHE A 161 -18.12 -2.98 12.40
C PHE A 161 -16.69 -2.46 12.39
N ALA A 162 -16.14 -2.11 11.21
CA ALA A 162 -14.81 -1.51 11.10
C ALA A 162 -14.70 -0.19 11.86
N ALA A 163 -15.70 0.70 11.74
CA ALA A 163 -15.71 1.95 12.49
C ALA A 163 -15.67 1.71 14.01
N VAL A 164 -16.48 0.77 14.52
CA VAL A 164 -16.48 0.39 15.94
C VAL A 164 -15.13 -0.18 16.38
N VAL A 165 -14.49 -1.02 15.57
CA VAL A 165 -13.15 -1.56 15.85
C VAL A 165 -12.11 -0.43 15.94
N PHE A 166 -12.13 0.53 15.01
CA PHE A 166 -11.20 1.67 15.05
C PHE A 166 -11.45 2.61 16.23
N ILE A 167 -12.71 2.81 16.64
CA ILE A 167 -13.04 3.53 17.88
C ILE A 167 -12.52 2.76 19.10
N GLY A 168 -12.68 1.43 19.12
CA GLY A 168 -12.14 0.58 20.19
C GLY A 168 -10.62 0.67 20.29
N LEU A 169 -9.92 0.66 19.14
CA LEU A 169 -8.47 0.87 19.07
C LEU A 169 -8.06 2.26 19.52
N PHE A 170 -8.84 3.30 19.19
CA PHE A 170 -8.60 4.64 19.69
C PHE A 170 -8.63 4.65 21.23
N VAL A 171 -9.69 4.12 21.84
CA VAL A 171 -9.85 4.11 23.30
C VAL A 171 -8.77 3.27 23.98
N SER A 172 -8.44 2.09 23.44
CA SER A 172 -7.43 1.22 24.06
C SER A 172 -6.01 1.77 23.95
N ARG A 173 -5.68 2.50 22.87
CA ARG A 173 -4.35 3.08 22.65
C ARG A 173 -4.22 4.52 23.17
N TYR A 174 -5.32 5.15 23.56
CA TYR A 174 -5.32 6.55 23.99
C TYR A 174 -4.38 6.79 25.17
N GLU A 175 -4.43 5.91 26.17
CA GLU A 175 -3.57 6.02 27.36
C GLU A 175 -2.12 5.62 27.04
N GLU A 176 -1.90 4.53 26.32
CA GLU A 176 -0.56 3.99 26.03
C GLU A 176 0.32 4.95 25.21
N ILE A 177 -0.26 5.60 24.21
CA ILE A 177 0.47 6.48 23.28
C ILE A 177 0.33 7.95 23.72
N GLY A 178 -0.77 8.31 24.38
CA GLY A 178 -1.01 9.66 24.89
C GLY A 178 -0.07 10.08 26.02
N THR A 179 0.51 9.13 26.75
CA THR A 179 1.50 9.40 27.80
C THR A 179 2.95 9.39 27.33
N ILE A 180 3.23 9.26 26.02
CA ILE A 180 4.60 9.40 25.50
C ILE A 180 5.01 10.87 25.66
N ALA A 181 5.58 11.17 26.81
CA ALA A 181 6.01 12.48 27.26
C ALA A 181 7.02 13.06 26.27
N GLY A 182 6.57 14.00 25.44
CA GLY A 182 7.43 14.70 24.48
C GLY A 182 6.82 14.88 23.09
N ALA A 183 5.87 14.02 22.69
CA ALA A 183 5.05 14.32 21.51
C ALA A 183 4.21 15.55 21.86
N GLY A 184 4.37 16.65 21.11
CA GLY A 184 3.71 17.93 21.40
C GLY A 184 2.17 17.87 21.38
N LYS A 185 1.52 19.00 21.11
CA LYS A 185 0.04 19.09 21.10
C LYS A 185 -0.70 18.07 20.19
N PHE A 186 0.02 17.40 19.29
CA PHE A 186 -0.54 16.40 18.39
C PHE A 186 -0.32 14.99 18.91
N ASN A 187 -1.40 14.37 19.38
CA ASN A 187 -1.41 12.96 19.73
C ASN A 187 -1.66 12.13 18.43
N PRO A 188 -0.75 11.22 18.03
CA PRO A 188 -0.91 10.45 16.79
C PRO A 188 -2.09 9.46 16.84
N VAL A 189 -2.63 9.14 18.03
CA VAL A 189 -3.80 8.26 18.22
C VAL A 189 -5.05 8.80 17.51
N TRP A 190 -5.14 10.11 17.27
CA TRP A 190 -6.25 10.72 16.53
C TRP A 190 -6.44 10.13 15.13
N ILE A 191 -5.40 9.50 14.57
CA ILE A 191 -5.51 8.79 13.29
C ILE A 191 -6.65 7.75 13.31
N TYR A 192 -6.85 7.04 14.42
CA TYR A 192 -7.87 6.00 14.49
C TYR A 192 -9.29 6.56 14.42
N ILE A 193 -9.51 7.76 14.97
CA ILE A 193 -10.78 8.49 14.83
C ILE A 193 -10.98 8.95 13.39
N VAL A 194 -9.93 9.47 12.74
CA VAL A 194 -9.98 9.84 11.33
C VAL A 194 -10.31 8.62 10.46
N THR A 195 -9.63 7.49 10.69
CA THR A 195 -9.89 6.22 9.99
C THR A 195 -11.31 5.69 10.22
N SER A 196 -11.83 5.80 11.45
CA SER A 196 -13.24 5.50 11.74
C SER A 196 -14.19 6.44 10.98
N GLY A 197 -13.86 7.73 10.90
CA GLY A 197 -14.59 8.70 10.09
C GLY A 197 -14.62 8.32 8.61
N ILE A 198 -13.48 7.88 8.05
CA ILE A 198 -13.40 7.36 6.68
C ILE A 198 -14.29 6.12 6.51
N CYS A 199 -14.31 5.18 7.47
CA CYS A 199 -15.22 4.04 7.44
C CYS A 199 -16.68 4.49 7.39
N PHE A 200 -17.04 5.54 8.13
CA PHE A 200 -18.39 6.11 8.11
C PHE A 200 -18.73 6.78 6.77
N VAL A 201 -17.77 7.46 6.16
CA VAL A 201 -17.90 7.98 4.78
C VAL A 201 -18.13 6.82 3.81
N PHE A 202 -17.36 5.74 3.88
CA PHE A 202 -17.58 4.55 3.05
C PHE A 202 -18.93 3.89 3.30
N PHE A 203 -19.42 3.88 4.53
CA PHE A 203 -20.77 3.42 4.85
C PHE A 203 -21.86 4.25 4.14
N ILE A 204 -21.74 5.58 4.13
CA ILE A 204 -22.71 6.48 3.46
C ILE A 204 -22.62 6.30 1.93
N PHE A 205 -21.42 6.24 1.37
CA PHE A 205 -21.17 6.20 -0.08
C PHE A 205 -21.03 4.78 -0.66
N ASP A 206 -21.34 3.75 0.13
CA ASP A 206 -21.19 2.33 -0.23
C ASP A 206 -21.78 1.98 -1.62
N GLY A 207 -22.97 2.51 -1.93
CA GLY A 207 -23.64 2.30 -3.22
C GLY A 207 -22.98 3.04 -4.39
N THR A 208 -22.39 4.21 -4.14
CA THR A 208 -21.70 4.99 -5.17
C THR A 208 -20.35 4.36 -5.51
N ILE A 209 -19.60 3.96 -4.49
CA ILE A 209 -18.33 3.23 -4.63
C ILE A 209 -18.56 1.96 -5.45
N ARG A 210 -19.58 1.17 -5.10
CA ARG A 210 -19.88 -0.07 -5.83
C ARG A 210 -20.18 0.17 -7.30
N ARG A 211 -21.01 1.17 -7.61
CA ARG A 211 -21.34 1.51 -9.01
C ARG A 211 -20.10 1.91 -9.79
N ALA A 212 -19.18 2.66 -9.19
CA ALA A 212 -17.91 3.01 -9.81
C ALA A 212 -17.05 1.78 -10.11
N PHE A 213 -16.91 0.86 -9.15
CA PHE A 213 -16.15 -0.39 -9.34
C PHE A 213 -16.78 -1.29 -10.42
N VAL A 214 -18.09 -1.53 -10.36
CA VAL A 214 -18.78 -2.34 -11.38
C VAL A 214 -18.65 -1.72 -12.76
N LYS A 215 -18.76 -0.38 -12.88
CA LYS A 215 -18.53 0.32 -14.14
C LYS A 215 -17.11 0.11 -14.66
N SER A 216 -16.09 0.25 -13.81
CA SER A 216 -14.69 0.02 -14.21
C SER A 216 -14.43 -1.43 -14.62
N GLU A 217 -15.08 -2.41 -13.97
CA GLU A 217 -14.97 -3.82 -14.31
C GLU A 217 -15.67 -4.13 -15.64
N MET A 218 -16.85 -3.54 -15.89
CA MET A 218 -17.54 -3.63 -17.19
C MET A 218 -16.75 -2.97 -18.32
N GLU A 219 -16.08 -1.84 -18.07
CA GLU A 219 -15.21 -1.19 -19.04
C GLU A 219 -13.97 -2.03 -19.35
N ALA A 220 -13.36 -2.65 -18.33
CA ALA A 220 -12.22 -3.55 -18.49
C ALA A 220 -12.60 -4.83 -19.26
N ILE A 221 -13.73 -5.45 -18.94
CA ILE A 221 -14.26 -6.62 -19.67
C ILE A 221 -14.61 -6.22 -21.11
N GLY A 222 -15.26 -5.08 -21.30
CA GLY A 222 -15.58 -4.56 -22.63
C GLY A 222 -14.35 -4.30 -23.48
N ALA A 223 -13.27 -3.77 -22.90
CA ALA A 223 -11.99 -3.58 -23.60
C ALA A 223 -11.35 -4.92 -24.01
N ALA A 224 -11.38 -5.92 -23.13
CA ALA A 224 -10.89 -7.26 -23.44
C ALA A 224 -11.71 -7.93 -24.56
N ASP A 225 -13.04 -7.87 -24.48
CA ASP A 225 -13.95 -8.42 -25.49
C ASP A 225 -13.81 -7.72 -26.84
N ARG A 226 -13.63 -6.39 -26.85
CA ARG A 226 -13.34 -5.63 -28.08
C ARG A 226 -12.03 -6.06 -28.71
N THR A 227 -11.02 -6.32 -27.89
CA THR A 227 -9.72 -6.80 -28.38
C THR A 227 -9.84 -8.20 -28.98
N ALA A 228 -10.57 -9.11 -28.32
CA ALA A 228 -10.85 -10.44 -28.86
C ALA A 228 -11.67 -10.39 -30.15
N LEU A 229 -12.74 -9.58 -30.18
CA LEU A 229 -13.61 -9.41 -31.34
C LEU A 229 -12.87 -8.79 -32.53
N SER A 230 -12.01 -7.80 -32.29
CA SER A 230 -11.19 -7.20 -33.34
C SER A 230 -10.19 -8.21 -33.91
N ALA A 231 -9.57 -9.05 -33.07
CA ALA A 231 -8.71 -10.15 -33.52
C ALA A 231 -9.47 -11.20 -34.33
N GLU A 232 -10.69 -11.57 -33.91
CA GLU A 232 -11.56 -12.50 -34.65
C GLU A 232 -11.94 -11.95 -36.02
N LEU A 233 -12.34 -10.67 -36.10
CA LEU A 233 -12.69 -10.02 -37.36
C LEU A 233 -11.50 -9.95 -38.32
N ARG A 234 -10.29 -9.67 -37.81
CA ARG A 234 -9.05 -9.70 -38.60
C ARG A 234 -8.75 -11.10 -39.14
N ARG A 235 -8.97 -12.15 -38.33
CA ARG A 235 -8.86 -13.55 -38.80
C ARG A 235 -9.86 -13.86 -39.90
N LYS A 236 -11.13 -13.46 -39.77
CA LYS A 236 -12.16 -13.67 -40.82
C LYS A 236 -11.85 -12.91 -42.11
N ILE A 237 -11.26 -11.72 -42.02
CA ILE A 237 -10.78 -10.97 -43.19
C ILE A 237 -9.68 -11.75 -43.91
N ASN A 238 -8.69 -12.26 -43.16
CA ASN A 238 -7.60 -13.06 -43.73
C ASN A 238 -8.13 -14.36 -44.35
N GLN A 239 -9.05 -15.05 -43.67
CA GLN A 239 -9.67 -16.26 -44.19
C GLN A 239 -10.45 -15.98 -45.49
N ALA A 240 -11.24 -14.91 -45.55
CA ALA A 240 -11.94 -14.54 -46.77
C ALA A 240 -10.97 -14.25 -47.94
N ASN A 241 -9.80 -13.66 -47.67
CA ASN A 241 -8.76 -13.47 -48.69
C ASN A 241 -8.17 -14.80 -49.16
N THR A 242 -7.94 -15.75 -48.25
CA THR A 242 -7.49 -17.11 -48.59
C THR A 242 -8.54 -17.89 -49.38
N ASP A 243 -9.81 -17.80 -49.00
CA ASP A 243 -10.93 -18.47 -49.68
C ASP A 243 -11.12 -17.93 -51.11
N LEU A 244 -10.92 -16.62 -51.32
CA LEU A 244 -10.91 -16.03 -52.65
C LEU A 244 -9.74 -16.54 -53.48
N ALA A 245 -8.52 -16.60 -52.90
CA ALA A 245 -7.33 -17.09 -53.57
C ALA A 245 -7.46 -18.57 -53.99
N ASN A 246 -8.15 -19.37 -53.17
CA ASN A 246 -8.43 -20.78 -53.44
C ASN A 246 -9.65 -21.01 -54.35
N GLY A 247 -10.36 -19.96 -54.77
CA GLY A 247 -11.56 -20.07 -55.62
C GLY A 247 -12.79 -20.65 -54.91
N VAL A 248 -12.79 -20.71 -53.57
CA VAL A 248 -13.91 -21.21 -52.76
C VAL A 248 -15.10 -20.25 -52.79
N ILE A 249 -14.82 -18.94 -52.90
CA ILE A 249 -15.83 -17.88 -52.96
C ILE A 249 -15.65 -16.99 -54.19
N THR A 250 -16.76 -16.45 -54.69
CA THR A 250 -16.74 -15.51 -55.82
C THR A 250 -16.27 -14.11 -55.39
N ALA A 251 -15.69 -13.34 -56.32
CA ALA A 251 -15.22 -11.97 -56.05
C ALA A 251 -16.34 -11.03 -55.54
N THR A 252 -17.58 -11.24 -55.97
CA THR A 252 -18.74 -10.47 -55.50
C THR A 252 -19.10 -10.81 -54.05
N GLN A 253 -19.05 -12.09 -53.67
CA GLN A 253 -19.24 -12.53 -52.28
C GLN A 253 -18.13 -12.01 -51.38
N HIS A 254 -16.87 -12.11 -51.82
CA HIS A 254 -15.71 -11.59 -51.10
C HIS A 254 -15.83 -10.08 -50.79
N ARG A 255 -16.17 -9.26 -51.78
CA ARG A 255 -16.38 -7.81 -51.58
C ARG A 255 -17.49 -7.51 -50.56
N ARG A 256 -18.58 -8.29 -50.57
CA ARG A 256 -19.67 -8.14 -49.60
C ARG A 256 -19.19 -8.49 -48.19
N MET A 257 -18.49 -9.61 -48.03
CA MET A 257 -17.94 -10.05 -46.74
C MET A 257 -16.91 -9.06 -46.20
N LEU A 258 -15.97 -8.59 -47.02
CA LEU A 258 -14.98 -7.57 -46.61
C LEU A 258 -15.64 -6.27 -46.18
N LYS A 259 -16.64 -5.79 -46.93
CA LYS A 259 -17.37 -4.56 -46.56
C LYS A 259 -18.07 -4.73 -45.21
N GLU A 260 -18.66 -5.89 -44.96
CA GLU A 260 -19.32 -6.19 -43.69
C GLU A 260 -18.32 -6.28 -42.53
N PHE A 261 -17.26 -7.06 -42.68
CA PHE A 261 -16.24 -7.23 -41.63
C PHE A 261 -15.52 -5.92 -41.32
N ASN A 262 -15.14 -5.13 -42.32
CA ASN A 262 -14.54 -3.80 -42.10
C ASN A 262 -15.50 -2.83 -41.43
N ARG A 263 -16.80 -2.88 -41.76
CA ARG A 263 -17.82 -2.04 -41.06
C ARG A 263 -18.00 -2.45 -39.61
N ARG A 264 -17.90 -3.74 -39.28
CA ARG A 264 -17.93 -4.23 -37.90
C ARG A 264 -16.65 -3.87 -37.16
N LEU A 265 -15.48 -4.03 -37.80
CA LEU A 265 -14.18 -3.69 -37.23
C LEU A 265 -14.09 -2.20 -36.88
N ARG A 266 -14.47 -1.29 -37.80
CA ARG A 266 -14.53 0.15 -37.52
C ARG A 266 -15.47 0.51 -36.37
N ARG A 267 -16.59 -0.22 -36.23
CA ARG A 267 -17.49 -0.03 -35.08
C ARG A 267 -16.82 -0.42 -33.77
N VAL A 268 -16.07 -1.53 -33.74
CA VAL A 268 -15.33 -1.97 -32.54
C VAL A 268 -14.19 -1.01 -32.21
N GLU A 269 -13.48 -0.49 -33.22
CA GLU A 269 -12.33 0.42 -33.06
C GLU A 269 -12.74 1.88 -32.74
N SER A 270 -14.01 2.25 -32.90
CA SER A 270 -14.50 3.63 -32.64
C SER A 270 -14.99 3.87 -31.22
N PHE A 271 -14.94 2.85 -30.35
CA PHE A 271 -15.29 2.95 -28.94
C PHE A 271 -14.06 2.78 -28.05
#